data_AF-A0AA51L667-F1
#
_entry.id   AF-A0AA51L667-F1
#
_cell.length_a   1.000
_cell.length_b   1.000
_cell.length_c   1.000
_cell.angle_alpha   90.00
_cell.angle_beta   90.00
_cell.angle_gamma   90.00
#
_symmetry.space_group_name_H-M   'P 1'
#
loop_
_entity.id
_entity.type
_entity.pdbx_description
1 polymer ?
#
loop_
_entity_poly.entity_id
_entity_poly.type
_entity_poly.pdbx_seq_one_letter_code
_entity_poly.pdbx_strand_id
1 'polypeptide(L)'
;MVITDDFYEMLLGKLVANAVINPLTAILSVENGQLIDNLFYFNVFQDLFEEIADILELNNRDAYFQQVVEICRKTEDNRSSMLKDIEAKRMTEVDAILGFVVGEAKKKKKQGPLTESFFHLLKGKEQNREGLN
;
A
#
# COMPACT_ATOMS: atom_id res chain seq x y z
N MET A 1 15.43 -25.79 3.39
CA MET A 1 14.21 -25.24 4.01
C MET A 1 14.39 -23.77 4.41
N VAL A 2 15.60 -23.31 4.78
CA VAL A 2 15.86 -21.90 5.15
C VAL A 2 15.63 -20.89 4.01
N ILE A 3 15.99 -21.23 2.76
CA ILE A 3 15.91 -20.29 1.62
C ILE A 3 14.45 -19.92 1.25
N THR A 4 13.49 -20.83 1.47
CA THR A 4 12.08 -20.60 1.11
C THR A 4 11.38 -19.65 2.07
N ASP A 5 11.72 -19.75 3.36
CA ASP A 5 11.10 -18.94 4.40
C ASP A 5 11.62 -17.50 4.34
N ASP A 6 12.92 -17.32 4.12
CA ASP A 6 13.53 -15.99 3.91
C ASP A 6 12.97 -15.28 2.67
N PHE A 7 12.73 -16.02 1.58
CA PHE A 7 12.14 -15.47 0.37
C PHE A 7 10.68 -15.04 0.57
N TYR A 8 9.91 -15.81 1.34
CA TYR A 8 8.52 -15.48 1.66
C TYR A 8 8.42 -14.21 2.51
N GLU A 9 9.21 -14.11 3.58
CA GLU A 9 9.25 -12.92 4.44
C GLU A 9 9.67 -11.67 3.65
N MET A 10 10.65 -11.79 2.75
CA MET A 10 11.05 -10.69 1.87
C MET A 10 9.91 -10.22 0.96
N LEU A 11 9.19 -11.16 0.33
CA LEU A 11 8.05 -10.82 -0.52
C LEU A 11 6.89 -10.21 0.28
N LEU A 12 6.65 -10.72 1.49
CA LEU A 12 5.63 -10.19 2.40
C LEU A 12 5.95 -8.75 2.82
N GLY A 13 7.19 -8.47 3.21
CA GLY A 13 7.61 -7.10 3.54
C GLY A 13 7.46 -6.13 2.38
N LYS A 14 7.78 -6.57 1.16
CA LYS A 14 7.57 -5.76 -0.05
C LYS A 14 6.08 -5.51 -0.31
N LEU A 15 5.24 -6.55 -0.16
CA LEU A 15 3.79 -6.41 -0.31
C LEU A 15 3.23 -5.40 0.71
N VAL A 16 3.59 -5.53 1.98
CA VAL A 16 3.13 -4.65 3.06
C VAL A 16 3.55 -3.20 2.79
N ALA A 17 4.82 -2.97 2.43
CA ALA A 17 5.29 -1.63 2.10
C ALA A 17 4.54 -1.02 0.91
N ASN A 18 4.37 -1.78 -0.16
CA ASN A 18 3.64 -1.33 -1.34
C ASN A 18 2.15 -1.12 -1.07
N ALA A 19 1.52 -1.93 -0.22
CA ALA A 19 0.10 -1.82 0.13
C ALA A 19 -0.21 -0.58 0.98
N VAL A 20 0.75 -0.08 1.75
CA VAL A 20 0.59 1.15 2.52
C VAL A 20 1.02 2.38 1.69
N ILE A 21 2.25 2.38 1.17
CA ILE A 21 2.88 3.59 0.59
C ILE A 21 2.24 3.97 -0.76
N ASN A 22 2.09 2.99 -1.65
CA ASN A 22 1.74 3.28 -3.04
C ASN A 22 0.31 3.86 -3.17
N PRO A 23 -0.72 3.31 -2.49
CA PRO A 23 -2.05 3.87 -2.54
C PRO A 23 -2.15 5.28 -1.95
N LEU A 24 -1.52 5.52 -0.80
CA LEU A 24 -1.55 6.83 -0.15
C LEU A 24 -0.93 7.90 -1.03
N THR A 25 0.30 7.66 -1.51
CA THR A 25 0.96 8.60 -2.42
C THR A 25 0.20 8.81 -3.73
N ALA A 26 -0.38 7.76 -4.32
CA ALA A 26 -1.15 7.86 -5.56
C ALA A 26 -2.46 8.64 -5.40
N ILE A 27 -3.13 8.55 -4.25
CA ILE A 27 -4.33 9.33 -3.95
C ILE A 27 -3.97 10.78 -3.62
N LEU A 28 -3.02 10.98 -2.71
CA LEU A 28 -2.64 12.29 -2.17
C LEU A 28 -1.74 13.10 -3.12
N SER A 29 -1.11 12.45 -4.10
CA SER A 29 -0.16 13.05 -5.06
C SER A 29 1.05 13.70 -4.37
N VAL A 30 1.67 12.93 -3.47
CA VAL A 30 2.80 13.35 -2.61
C VAL A 30 3.97 12.39 -2.73
N GLU A 31 5.16 12.87 -2.40
CA GLU A 31 6.36 12.04 -2.27
C GLU A 31 6.32 11.20 -0.98
N ASN A 32 7.08 10.10 -0.95
CA ASN A 32 6.99 9.12 0.15
C ASN A 32 7.28 9.74 1.52
N GLY A 33 8.22 10.69 1.62
CA GLY A 33 8.59 11.34 2.89
C GLY A 33 7.43 12.11 3.51
N GLN A 34 6.56 12.70 2.69
CA GLN A 34 5.42 13.49 3.14
C GLN A 34 4.40 12.65 3.92
N LEU A 35 4.36 11.32 3.71
CA LEU A 35 3.52 10.43 4.50
C LEU A 35 3.92 10.38 5.97
N ILE A 36 5.19 10.63 6.29
CA ILE A 36 5.72 10.61 7.65
C ILE A 36 5.79 12.02 8.25
N ASP A 37 6.11 13.03 7.44
CA ASP A 37 6.29 14.40 7.92
C ASP A 37 4.97 15.15 8.17
N ASN A 38 3.91 14.77 7.47
CA ASN A 38 2.57 15.31 7.71
C ASN A 38 1.82 14.45 8.73
N LEU A 39 1.53 15.02 9.91
CA LEU A 39 0.84 14.31 10.99
C LEU A 39 -0.49 13.66 10.57
N PHE A 40 -1.28 14.32 9.71
CA PHE A 40 -2.57 13.77 9.27
C PHE A 40 -2.39 12.62 8.29
N TYR A 41 -1.39 12.71 7.40
CA TYR A 41 -1.06 11.60 6.50
C TYR A 41 -0.48 10.43 7.28
N PHE A 42 0.33 10.70 8.30
CA PHE A 42 0.91 9.69 9.17
C PHE A 42 -0.17 8.93 9.96
N ASN A 43 -1.21 9.60 10.44
CA ASN A 43 -2.34 8.92 11.10
C ASN A 43 -3.02 7.92 10.15
N VAL A 44 -3.34 8.33 8.92
CA VAL A 44 -3.97 7.42 7.94
C VAL A 44 -2.99 6.31 7.52
N PHE A 45 -1.69 6.61 7.43
CA PHE A 45 -0.65 5.63 7.18
C PHE A 45 -0.62 4.54 8.27
N GLN A 46 -0.69 4.94 9.54
CA GLN A 46 -0.76 4.01 10.67
C GLN A 46 -2.03 3.16 10.64
N ASP A 47 -3.19 3.80 10.45
CA ASP A 47 -4.47 3.09 10.40
C ASP A 47 -4.53 2.07 9.26
N LEU A 48 -4.06 2.46 8.07
CA LEU A 48 -3.99 1.57 6.91
C LEU A 48 -3.00 0.41 7.15
N PHE A 49 -1.84 0.69 7.74
CA PHE A 49 -0.88 -0.35 8.11
C PHE A 49 -1.51 -1.36 9.09
N GLU A 50 -2.15 -0.90 10.16
CA GLU A 50 -2.74 -1.79 11.16
C GLU A 50 -3.83 -2.69 10.56
N GLU A 51 -4.66 -2.13 9.68
CA GLU A 51 -5.69 -2.90 8.98
C GLU A 51 -5.07 -3.98 8.07
N ILE A 52 -4.05 -3.63 7.29
CA ILE A 52 -3.32 -4.58 6.44
C ILE A 52 -2.60 -5.64 7.29
N ALA A 53 -1.98 -5.23 8.40
CA ALA A 53 -1.26 -6.11 9.30
C ALA A 53 -2.21 -7.11 9.98
N ASP A 54 -3.44 -6.69 10.30
CA ASP A 54 -4.47 -7.59 10.78
C ASP A 54 -4.92 -8.56 9.70
N ILE A 55 -5.26 -8.09 8.50
CA ILE A 55 -5.71 -8.94 7.38
C ILE A 55 -4.67 -10.00 7.04
N LEU A 56 -3.40 -9.60 6.96
CA LEU A 56 -2.28 -10.49 6.63
C LEU A 56 -1.79 -11.32 7.81
N GLU A 57 -2.28 -11.07 9.03
CA GLU A 57 -1.92 -11.78 10.27
C GLU A 57 -0.40 -11.75 10.54
N LEU A 58 0.19 -10.56 10.42
CA LEU A 58 1.62 -10.37 10.63
C LEU A 58 2.02 -10.66 12.08
N ASN A 59 3.00 -11.54 12.27
CA ASN A 59 3.46 -11.96 13.60
C ASN A 59 4.34 -10.90 14.30
N ASN A 60 5.01 -10.02 13.55
CA ASN A 60 5.91 -8.98 14.07
C ASN A 60 5.54 -7.61 13.50
N ARG A 61 4.35 -7.12 13.88
CA ARG A 61 3.78 -5.86 13.35
C ARG A 61 4.72 -4.68 13.52
N ASP A 62 5.35 -4.53 14.68
CA ASP A 62 6.27 -3.42 14.95
C ASP A 62 7.46 -3.42 13.99
N ALA A 63 8.08 -4.58 13.74
CA ALA A 63 9.21 -4.66 12.81
C ALA A 63 8.78 -4.30 11.37
N TYR A 64 7.63 -4.80 10.93
CA TYR A 64 7.07 -4.43 9.63
C TYR A 64 6.74 -2.93 9.55
N PHE A 65 6.12 -2.36 10.58
CA PHE A 65 5.79 -0.94 10.62
C PHE A 65 7.05 -0.08 10.51
N GLN A 66 8.07 -0.37 11.31
CA GLN A 66 9.36 0.33 11.26
C GLN A 66 10.03 0.18 9.89
N GLN A 67 9.95 -1.00 9.27
CA GLN A 67 10.47 -1.21 7.92
C GLN A 67 9.75 -0.33 6.89
N VAL A 68 8.42 -0.21 6.94
CA VAL A 68 7.68 0.66 6.00
C VAL A 68 8.03 2.14 6.23
N VAL A 69 8.12 2.58 7.49
CA VAL A 69 8.55 3.95 7.83
C VAL A 69 9.98 4.21 7.33
N GLU A 70 10.90 3.26 7.51
CA GLU A 70 12.27 3.37 7.04
C GLU A 70 12.35 3.44 5.51
N ILE A 71 11.51 2.69 4.79
CA ILE A 71 11.39 2.80 3.32
C ILE A 71 10.96 4.21 2.94
N CYS A 72 9.93 4.78 3.58
CA CYS A 72 9.50 6.15 3.31
C CYS A 72 10.64 7.16 3.52
N ARG A 73 11.40 7.02 4.61
CA ARG A 73 12.55 7.90 4.92
C ARG A 73 13.70 7.74 3.94
N LYS A 74 14.09 6.51 3.59
CA LYS A 74 15.17 6.24 2.63
C LYS A 74 14.82 6.66 1.20
N THR A 75 13.54 6.85 0.92
CA THR A 75 13.02 7.21 -0.40
C THR A 75 12.20 8.49 -0.34
N GLU A 76 12.55 9.42 0.56
CA GLU A 76 11.70 10.55 0.91
C GLU A 76 11.31 11.42 -0.29
N ASP A 77 12.25 11.71 -1.19
CA ASP A 77 12.03 12.50 -2.42
C ASP A 77 11.40 11.68 -3.57
N ASN A 78 11.18 10.38 -3.38
CA ASN A 78 10.65 9.53 -4.45
C ASN A 78 9.13 9.62 -4.53
N ARG A 79 8.63 9.70 -5.76
CA ARG A 79 7.26 9.34 -6.10
C ARG A 79 7.15 7.82 -6.28
N SER A 80 6.12 7.22 -5.68
CA SER A 80 5.84 5.78 -5.79
C SER A 80 5.57 5.34 -7.23
N SER A 81 5.72 4.04 -7.50
CA SER A 81 5.38 3.44 -8.81
C SER A 81 3.94 3.75 -9.21
N MET A 82 3.01 3.54 -8.29
CA MET A 82 1.59 3.77 -8.52
C MET A 82 1.28 5.24 -8.79
N LEU A 83 1.90 6.19 -8.06
CA LEU A 83 1.75 7.61 -8.36
C LEU A 83 2.30 7.94 -9.76
N LYS A 84 3.46 7.39 -10.14
CA LYS A 84 4.04 7.59 -11.48
C LYS A 84 3.15 7.01 -12.58
N ASP A 85 2.52 5.86 -12.38
CA ASP A 85 1.54 5.29 -13.31
C ASP A 85 0.30 6.16 -13.40
N ILE A 86 -0.16 6.69 -12.26
CA ILE A 86 -1.25 7.65 -12.20
C ILE A 86 -0.91 8.90 -13.02
N GLU A 87 0.25 9.51 -12.83
CA GLU A 87 0.68 10.71 -13.57
C GLU A 87 0.86 10.45 -15.07
N ALA A 88 1.39 9.26 -15.41
CA ALA A 88 1.64 8.86 -16.79
C ALA A 88 0.43 8.24 -17.50
N LYS A 89 -0.76 8.26 -16.89
CA LYS A 89 -2.00 7.67 -17.43
C LYS A 89 -1.88 6.18 -17.79
N ARG A 90 -1.09 5.43 -17.02
CA ARG A 90 -0.99 3.96 -17.16
C ARG A 90 -1.90 3.25 -16.15
N MET A 91 -2.15 1.97 -16.42
CA MET A 91 -2.72 1.07 -15.43
C MET A 91 -1.73 0.88 -14.27
N THR A 92 -2.26 0.78 -13.06
CA THR A 92 -1.46 0.58 -11.86
C THR A 92 -1.42 -0.89 -11.45
N GLU A 93 -0.57 -1.19 -10.48
CA GLU A 93 -0.49 -2.49 -9.80
C GLU A 93 -1.53 -2.65 -8.67
N VAL A 94 -2.58 -1.81 -8.60
CA VAL A 94 -3.56 -1.83 -7.49
C VAL A 94 -4.26 -3.19 -7.33
N ASP A 95 -4.62 -3.86 -8.43
CA ASP A 95 -5.26 -5.17 -8.38
C ASP A 95 -4.33 -6.24 -7.78
N ALA A 96 -3.03 -6.17 -8.09
CA ALA A 96 -2.04 -7.11 -7.58
C ALA A 96 -1.70 -6.88 -6.09
N ILE A 97 -1.77 -5.62 -5.64
CA ILE A 97 -1.42 -5.25 -4.26
C ILE A 97 -2.67 -5.22 -3.38
N LEU A 98 -3.51 -4.19 -3.51
CA LEU A 98 -4.69 -4.04 -2.65
C LEU A 98 -5.78 -5.05 -3.00
N GLY A 99 -5.93 -5.41 -4.28
CA GLY A 99 -6.87 -6.46 -4.68
C GLY A 99 -6.55 -7.81 -4.02
N PHE A 100 -5.25 -8.14 -3.87
CA PHE A 100 -4.82 -9.31 -3.09
C PHE A 100 -5.21 -9.18 -1.61
N VAL A 101 -4.91 -8.06 -0.96
CA VAL A 101 -5.23 -7.85 0.46
C VAL A 101 -6.74 -7.91 0.72
N VAL A 102 -7.56 -7.26 -0.12
CA VAL A 102 -9.04 -7.36 -0.06
C VAL A 102 -9.50 -8.80 -0.25
N GLY A 103 -8.86 -9.55 -1.14
CA GLY A 103 -9.11 -10.99 -1.32
C GLY A 103 -8.83 -11.79 -0.05
N GLU A 104 -7.71 -11.54 0.63
CA GLU A 104 -7.35 -12.17 1.90
C GLU A 104 -8.33 -11.83 3.02
N ALA A 105 -8.74 -10.56 3.13
CA ALA A 105 -9.76 -10.14 4.10
C ALA A 105 -11.05 -10.95 3.94
N LYS A 106 -11.54 -11.10 2.71
CA LYS A 106 -12.74 -11.90 2.40
C LYS A 106 -12.58 -13.37 2.77
N LYS A 107 -11.46 -14.00 2.41
CA LYS A 107 -11.17 -15.42 2.75
C LYS A 107 -11.16 -15.64 4.26
N LYS A 108 -10.56 -14.71 5.01
CA LYS A 108 -10.42 -14.77 6.47
C LYS A 108 -11.62 -14.20 7.23
N LYS A 109 -12.65 -13.70 6.53
CA LYS A 109 -13.82 -13.01 7.11
C LYS A 109 -13.46 -11.82 7.99
N LYS A 110 -12.40 -11.11 7.62
CA LYS A 110 -11.96 -9.87 8.26
C LYS A 110 -12.51 -8.66 7.50
N GLN A 111 -12.65 -7.54 8.20
CA GLN A 111 -13.03 -6.27 7.59
C GLN A 111 -11.78 -5.50 7.21
N GLY A 112 -11.83 -4.80 6.07
CA GLY A 112 -10.76 -3.93 5.61
C GLY A 112 -11.29 -2.64 4.97
N PRO A 113 -12.10 -1.82 5.68
CA PRO A 113 -12.77 -0.66 5.08
C PRO A 113 -11.80 0.36 4.49
N LEU A 114 -10.63 0.61 5.09
CA LEU A 114 -9.65 1.53 4.50
C LEU A 114 -9.01 0.93 3.25
N THR A 115 -8.57 -0.32 3.32
CA THR A 115 -7.99 -1.08 2.22
C THR A 115 -8.94 -1.14 1.02
N GLU A 116 -10.22 -1.46 1.27
CA GLU A 116 -11.28 -1.47 0.26
C GLU A 116 -11.55 -0.07 -0.31
N SER A 117 -11.59 0.95 0.55
CA SER A 117 -11.78 2.34 0.10
C SER A 117 -10.65 2.78 -0.82
N PHE A 118 -9.39 2.57 -0.44
CA PHE A 118 -8.23 2.90 -1.27
C PHE A 118 -8.22 2.11 -2.58
N PHE A 119 -8.55 0.82 -2.52
CA PHE A 119 -8.71 -0.01 -3.72
C PHE A 119 -9.74 0.62 -4.69
N HIS A 120 -10.93 0.93 -4.21
CA HIS A 120 -11.99 1.51 -5.05
C HIS A 120 -11.67 2.91 -5.57
N LEU A 121 -11.07 3.78 -4.74
CA LEU A 121 -10.64 5.11 -5.17
C LEU A 121 -9.60 5.03 -6.30
N LEU A 122 -8.67 4.09 -6.22
CA LEU A 122 -7.66 3.88 -7.25
C LEU A 122 -8.25 3.28 -8.53
N LYS A 123 -9.12 2.26 -8.43
CA LYS A 123 -9.85 1.74 -9.59
C LYS A 123 -10.67 2.84 -10.28
N GLY A 124 -11.31 3.72 -9.51
CA GLY A 124 -12.01 4.89 -10.04
C GLY A 124 -11.08 5.87 -10.76
N LYS A 125 -9.88 6.14 -10.20
CA LYS A 125 -8.85 6.95 -10.88
C LYS A 125 -8.42 6.33 -12.22
N GLU A 126 -8.34 5.00 -12.32
CA GLU A 126 -8.03 4.30 -13.57
C GLU A 126 -9.18 4.45 -14.60
N GLN A 127 -10.43 4.19 -14.19
CA GLN A 127 -11.61 4.21 -15.09
C GLN A 127 -11.96 5.61 -15.63
N ASN A 128 -11.82 6.65 -14.82
CA ASN A 128 -12.05 8.04 -15.26
C ASN A 128 -11.10 8.48 -16.40
N ARG A 129 -10.15 7.62 -16.80
CA ARG A 129 -9.21 7.86 -17.90
C ARG A 129 -9.60 7.13 -19.18
N GLU A 130 -10.36 6.03 -19.09
CA GLU A 130 -10.85 5.30 -20.26
C GLU A 130 -12.00 6.04 -20.98
N GLY A 131 -12.70 6.94 -20.28
CA GLY A 131 -13.80 7.76 -20.83
C GLY A 131 -13.38 9.09 -21.49
N LEU A 132 -12.09 9.30 -21.76
CA LEU A 132 -11.55 10.51 -22.42
C LEU A 132 -11.09 10.26 -23.88
N ASN A 133 -11.53 9.16 -24.49
CA ASN A 133 -11.36 8.89 -25.92
C ASN A 133 -12.62 9.26 -26.71
#